data_AF-A0A9E7TKU0-F1
#
_entry.id   AF-A0A9E7TKU0-F1
#
_cell.length_a   1.000
_cell.length_b   1.000
_cell.length_c   1.000
_cell.angle_alpha   90.00
_cell.angle_beta   90.00
_cell.angle_gamma   90.00
#
_symmetry.space_group_name_H-M   'P 1'
#
loop_
_entity.id
_entity.type
_entity.pdbx_description
1 polymer ?
#
loop_
_entity_poly.entity_id
_entity_poly.type
_entity_poly.pdbx_seq_one_letter_code
_entity_poly.pdbx_strand_id
1 'polypeptide(L)'
;MKYKMGNFFSEYKSDIKSLSADKSKLKIGIFGSFAKNNFIFLENLKSGLIKRGYKNCSFSKDYEIYAVKDDSKNGDDINLAASEMLIDNSQAHILFFFREDDVNTPYNQSAIIEIAKIDERNMDNVLVLYEEEFTEKQCKTLFRGIISRHDKDKNWVQESFSKSDDNYTLDVASAFCYNCLLED
;
A
#
# COMPACT_ATOMS: atom_id res chain seq x y z
N MET A 1 9.00 -11.76 -23.57
CA MET A 1 8.00 -12.73 -23.07
C MET A 1 6.81 -11.92 -22.61
N LYS A 2 5.72 -11.91 -23.39
CA LYS A 2 4.52 -11.09 -23.13
C LYS A 2 3.64 -11.84 -22.13
N TYR A 3 3.44 -11.31 -20.93
CA TYR A 3 2.43 -11.87 -20.03
C TYR A 3 1.03 -11.46 -20.51
N LYS A 4 0.14 -12.46 -20.58
CA LYS A 4 -1.25 -12.31 -21.05
C LYS A 4 -2.06 -11.56 -19.98
N MET A 5 -2.52 -10.38 -20.35
CA MET A 5 -3.38 -9.47 -19.57
C MET A 5 -4.86 -9.92 -19.56
N GLY A 6 -5.13 -11.20 -19.32
CA GLY A 6 -6.48 -11.75 -19.48
C GLY A 6 -6.69 -12.96 -18.61
N ASN A 7 -7.02 -12.72 -17.34
CA ASN A 7 -7.85 -13.60 -16.50
C ASN A 7 -8.07 -13.05 -15.08
N PHE A 8 -7.37 -11.99 -14.64
CA PHE A 8 -7.55 -11.42 -13.30
C PHE A 8 -8.99 -10.95 -13.06
N PHE A 9 -9.58 -10.16 -13.99
CA PHE A 9 -10.92 -9.59 -13.81
C PHE A 9 -12.10 -10.58 -13.87
N SER A 10 -11.90 -11.81 -14.39
CA SER A 10 -12.99 -12.80 -14.46
C SER A 10 -13.16 -13.59 -13.17
N GLU A 11 -12.10 -13.76 -12.37
CA GLU A 11 -12.19 -14.45 -11.08
C GLU A 11 -12.79 -13.55 -9.98
N TYR A 12 -12.69 -12.22 -10.09
CA TYR A 12 -13.28 -11.28 -9.12
C TYR A 12 -14.77 -10.94 -9.37
N LYS A 13 -15.36 -11.40 -10.47
CA LYS A 13 -16.73 -10.99 -10.87
C LYS A 13 -17.85 -11.94 -10.46
N SER A 14 -17.56 -13.15 -9.96
CA SER A 14 -18.59 -14.20 -9.89
C SER A 14 -19.51 -14.18 -8.66
N ASP A 15 -19.22 -13.46 -7.57
CA ASP A 15 -20.05 -13.56 -6.34
C ASP A 15 -20.51 -12.20 -5.77
N ILE A 16 -20.94 -11.28 -6.65
CA ILE A 16 -21.66 -10.06 -6.25
C ILE A 16 -23.13 -10.41 -5.93
N LYS A 17 -23.37 -11.30 -4.95
CA LYS A 17 -24.69 -11.50 -4.33
C LYS A 17 -24.54 -11.80 -2.83
N SER A 18 -24.92 -10.80 -2.03
CA SER A 18 -25.45 -10.90 -0.66
C SER A 18 -24.53 -10.91 0.58
N LEU A 19 -23.40 -10.21 0.59
CA LEU A 19 -22.79 -9.72 1.83
C LEU A 19 -22.44 -8.25 1.65
N SER A 20 -23.25 -7.35 2.22
CA SER A 20 -22.88 -5.92 2.30
C SER A 20 -21.80 -5.76 3.38
N ALA A 21 -20.57 -6.18 3.07
CA ALA A 21 -19.44 -5.94 3.95
C ALA A 21 -19.35 -4.44 4.24
N ASP A 22 -19.39 -4.07 5.52
CA ASP A 22 -19.35 -2.69 5.95
C ASP A 22 -17.95 -2.12 5.74
N LYS A 23 -17.74 -1.54 4.55
CA LYS A 23 -16.47 -0.92 4.12
C LYS A 23 -15.95 0.13 5.10
N SER A 24 -16.81 0.70 5.93
CA SER A 24 -16.41 1.72 6.90
C SER A 24 -15.62 1.15 8.08
N LYS A 25 -15.57 -0.17 8.27
CA LYS A 25 -14.83 -0.81 9.37
C LYS A 25 -13.37 -1.09 9.05
N LEU A 26 -13.05 -1.39 7.78
CA LEU A 26 -11.69 -1.73 7.37
C LEU A 26 -10.74 -0.55 7.61
N LYS A 27 -9.71 -0.76 8.42
CA LYS A 27 -8.62 0.20 8.62
C LYS A 27 -7.55 0.00 7.56
N ILE A 28 -7.33 1.01 6.72
CA ILE A 28 -6.41 0.94 5.59
C ILE A 28 -5.23 1.87 5.84
N GLY A 29 -4.03 1.30 5.87
CA GLY A 29 -2.78 2.04 5.90
C GLY A 29 -2.24 2.22 4.49
N ILE A 30 -1.97 3.46 4.09
CA ILE A 30 -1.38 3.78 2.80
C ILE A 30 0.04 4.30 3.03
N PHE A 31 1.00 3.65 2.39
CA PHE A 31 2.44 3.85 2.57
C PHE A 31 3.08 4.27 1.26
N GLY A 32 4.12 5.09 1.32
CA GLY A 32 4.80 5.57 0.13
C GLY A 32 5.66 6.81 0.37
N SER A 33 6.12 7.42 -0.72
CA SER A 33 6.87 8.67 -0.69
C SER A 33 5.92 9.86 -0.55
N PHE A 34 6.15 10.72 0.45
CA PHE A 34 5.44 11.99 0.57
C PHE A 34 6.17 13.16 -0.12
N ALA A 35 7.16 12.86 -0.96
CA ALA A 35 7.88 13.86 -1.73
C ALA A 35 7.05 14.39 -2.91
N LYS A 36 7.10 15.71 -3.14
CA LYS A 36 6.61 16.40 -4.35
C LYS A 36 5.18 15.95 -4.74
N ASN A 37 5.01 15.47 -5.97
CA ASN A 37 3.72 15.09 -6.55
C ASN A 37 3.21 13.72 -6.08
N ASN A 38 4.05 12.90 -5.43
CA ASN A 38 3.63 11.59 -4.93
C ASN A 38 2.59 11.74 -3.84
N PHE A 39 2.74 12.73 -2.95
CA PHE A 39 1.76 12.99 -1.89
C PHE A 39 0.38 13.36 -2.45
N ILE A 40 0.33 14.22 -3.48
CA ILE A 40 -0.94 14.61 -4.14
C ILE A 40 -1.64 13.38 -4.74
N PHE A 41 -0.87 12.50 -5.39
CA PHE A 41 -1.40 11.24 -5.94
C PHE A 41 -1.97 10.35 -4.84
N LEU A 42 -1.25 10.19 -3.72
CA LEU A 42 -1.73 9.41 -2.57
C LEU A 42 -3.00 10.03 -1.96
N GLU A 43 -3.06 11.36 -1.80
CA GLU A 43 -4.26 12.06 -1.30
C GLU A 43 -5.48 11.85 -2.21
N ASN A 44 -5.28 11.86 -3.53
CA ASN A 44 -6.32 11.57 -4.51
C ASN A 44 -6.84 10.14 -4.36
N LEU A 45 -5.95 9.16 -4.19
CA LEU A 45 -6.32 7.77 -3.94
C LEU A 45 -7.12 7.62 -2.64
N LYS A 46 -6.61 8.17 -1.52
CA LYS A 46 -7.31 8.17 -0.22
C LYS A 46 -8.71 8.76 -0.35
N SER A 47 -8.82 9.90 -1.04
CA SER A 47 -10.10 10.55 -1.30
C SER A 47 -11.03 9.67 -2.16
N GLY A 48 -10.49 8.98 -3.16
CA GLY A 48 -11.22 8.02 -3.99
C GLY A 48 -11.76 6.83 -3.20
N LEU A 49 -10.94 6.25 -2.32
CA LEU A 49 -11.35 5.15 -1.44
C LEU A 49 -12.45 5.59 -0.47
N ILE A 50 -12.33 6.78 0.12
CA ILE A 50 -13.36 7.38 0.99
C ILE A 50 -14.69 7.59 0.25
N LYS A 51 -14.64 8.04 -1.01
CA LYS A 51 -15.83 8.17 -1.89
C LYS A 51 -16.47 6.80 -2.18
N ARG A 52 -15.69 5.73 -2.23
CA ARG A 52 -16.16 4.34 -2.44
C ARG A 52 -16.63 3.63 -1.17
N GLY A 53 -16.59 4.31 -0.02
CA GLY A 53 -17.14 3.85 1.25
C GLY A 53 -16.10 3.45 2.30
N TYR A 54 -14.81 3.45 1.98
CA TYR A 54 -13.74 3.10 2.92
C TYR A 54 -13.37 4.31 3.78
N LYS A 55 -13.98 4.45 4.97
CA LYS A 55 -13.86 5.66 5.79
C LYS A 55 -12.58 5.76 6.61
N ASN A 56 -11.94 4.63 6.95
CA ASN A 56 -10.74 4.60 7.80
C ASN A 56 -9.47 4.42 6.95
N CYS A 57 -9.22 5.35 6.03
CA CYS A 57 -7.98 5.37 5.23
C CYS A 57 -7.00 6.37 5.85
N SER A 58 -5.75 5.98 6.10
CA SER A 58 -4.77 6.83 6.75
C SER A 58 -3.36 6.74 6.15
N PHE A 59 -2.60 7.83 6.29
CA PHE A 59 -1.16 7.91 6.07
C PHE A 59 -0.43 8.03 7.41
N SER A 60 0.88 7.79 7.43
CA SER A 60 1.68 7.98 8.64
C SER A 60 1.61 9.44 9.13
N LYS A 61 1.46 10.41 8.23
CA LYS A 61 1.22 11.82 8.57
C LYS A 61 -0.02 12.07 9.43
N ASP A 62 -1.06 11.25 9.31
CA ASP A 62 -2.28 11.35 10.15
C ASP A 62 -1.99 10.93 11.60
N TYR A 63 -0.85 10.26 11.86
CA TYR A 63 -0.44 9.75 13.17
C TYR A 63 0.63 10.60 13.85
N GLU A 64 1.25 11.57 13.16
CA GLU A 64 2.28 12.46 13.72
C GLU A 64 1.82 13.11 15.03
N ILE A 65 0.56 13.57 15.10
CA ILE A 65 -0.02 14.20 16.30
C ILE A 65 0.00 13.32 17.55
N TYR A 66 0.03 11.99 17.39
CA TYR A 66 0.08 11.04 18.49
C TYR A 66 1.53 10.69 18.89
N ALA A 67 2.48 10.88 17.98
CA ALA A 67 3.90 10.64 18.19
C ALA A 67 4.62 11.84 18.87
N VAL A 68 4.05 13.05 18.81
CA VAL A 68 4.61 14.32 19.36
C VAL A 68 4.57 14.41 20.89
N LYS A 69 4.14 13.37 21.63
CA LYS A 69 4.03 13.44 23.11
C LYS A 69 5.36 13.53 23.87
N ASP A 70 6.49 13.57 23.18
CA ASP A 70 7.82 13.62 23.76
C ASP A 70 8.68 14.69 23.06
N ASP A 71 8.84 15.85 23.72
CA ASP A 71 9.60 17.01 23.24
C ASP A 71 11.10 16.71 23.02
N SER A 72 11.58 15.52 23.42
CA SER A 72 12.97 15.08 23.19
C SER A 72 13.20 14.42 21.83
N LYS A 73 12.14 14.08 21.09
CA LYS A 73 12.25 13.39 19.80
C LYS A 73 12.51 14.37 18.66
N ASN A 74 13.43 14.01 17.77
CA ASN A 74 13.61 14.74 16.51
C ASN A 74 12.49 14.37 15.51
N GLY A 75 12.36 15.13 14.42
CA GLY A 75 11.32 14.90 13.42
C GLY A 75 11.36 13.51 12.77
N ASP A 76 12.54 12.90 12.63
CA ASP A 76 12.68 11.58 12.01
C ASP A 76 12.21 10.46 12.96
N ASP A 77 12.45 10.60 14.26
CA ASP A 77 11.92 9.69 15.29
C ASP A 77 10.39 9.74 15.36
N ILE A 78 9.80 10.93 15.16
CA ILE A 78 8.34 11.13 15.07
C ILE A 78 7.80 10.43 13.82
N ASN A 79 8.45 10.62 12.66
CA ASN A 79 8.05 9.98 11.40
C ASN A 79 8.11 8.45 11.51
N LEU A 80 9.17 7.91 12.13
CA LEU A 80 9.32 6.48 12.35
C LEU A 80 8.20 5.94 13.25
N ALA A 81 7.95 6.58 14.38
CA ALA A 81 6.89 6.18 15.31
C ALA A 81 5.51 6.26 14.67
N ALA A 82 5.23 7.31 13.90
CA ALA A 82 3.96 7.47 13.20
C ALA A 82 3.76 6.39 12.12
N SER A 83 4.81 6.01 11.40
CA SER A 83 4.77 4.89 10.44
C SER A 83 4.53 3.54 11.14
N GLU A 84 5.20 3.26 12.25
CA GLU A 84 4.94 2.05 13.05
C GLU A 84 3.51 1.99 13.59
N MET A 85 3.00 3.12 14.11
CA MET A 85 1.61 3.21 14.54
C MET A 85 0.62 2.97 13.40
N LEU A 86 0.92 3.45 12.18
CA LEU A 86 0.08 3.18 11.03
C LEU A 86 0.06 1.68 10.70
N ILE A 87 1.22 1.02 10.68
CA ILE A 87 1.33 -0.44 10.46
C ILE A 87 0.48 -1.18 11.50
N ASP A 88 0.71 -0.93 12.78
CA ASP A 88 0.07 -1.69 13.86
C ASP A 88 -1.45 -1.46 13.95
N ASN A 89 -1.95 -0.32 13.46
CA ASN A 89 -3.38 0.00 13.47
C ASN A 89 -4.13 -0.36 12.18
N SER A 90 -3.42 -0.79 11.14
CA SER A 90 -4.02 -1.12 9.84
C SER A 90 -4.38 -2.60 9.75
N GLN A 91 -5.48 -2.89 9.06
CA GLN A 91 -5.90 -4.25 8.70
C GLN A 91 -5.57 -4.58 7.25
N ALA A 92 -5.47 -3.56 6.40
CA ALA A 92 -5.03 -3.67 5.01
C ALA A 92 -3.92 -2.65 4.76
N HIS A 93 -2.85 -3.08 4.11
CA HIS A 93 -1.64 -2.31 3.90
C HIS A 93 -1.43 -2.09 2.40
N ILE A 94 -1.46 -0.84 1.94
CA ILE A 94 -1.22 -0.49 0.54
C ILE A 94 0.10 0.26 0.44
N LEU A 95 1.12 -0.36 -0.15
CA LEU A 95 2.46 0.19 -0.29
C LEU A 95 2.73 0.65 -1.71
N PHE A 96 3.10 1.91 -1.87
CA PHE A 96 3.52 2.50 -3.13
C PHE A 96 5.04 2.60 -3.23
N PHE A 97 5.58 1.98 -4.28
CA PHE A 97 6.97 2.09 -4.70
C PHE A 97 7.05 3.04 -5.90
N PHE A 98 7.43 4.28 -5.60
CA PHE A 98 7.61 5.32 -6.61
C PHE A 98 9.03 5.30 -7.16
N ARG A 99 9.20 5.71 -8.42
CA ARG A 99 10.52 6.09 -8.93
C ARG A 99 10.96 7.38 -8.28
N GLU A 100 12.14 7.37 -7.68
CA GLU A 100 12.81 8.56 -7.19
C GLU A 100 14.03 8.88 -8.07
N ASP A 101 14.29 10.17 -8.28
CA ASP A 101 15.41 10.66 -9.08
C ASP A 101 16.77 10.51 -8.35
N ASP A 102 16.82 9.76 -7.24
CA ASP A 102 18.05 9.53 -6.47
C ASP A 102 18.94 8.51 -7.19
N VAL A 103 20.20 8.92 -7.40
CA VAL A 103 21.25 8.16 -8.08
C VAL A 103 21.56 6.84 -7.37
N ASN A 104 21.32 6.75 -6.05
CA ASN A 104 21.73 5.62 -5.21
C ASN A 104 20.59 4.63 -4.90
N THR A 105 19.36 5.11 -4.86
CA THR A 105 18.16 4.30 -4.65
C THR A 105 17.05 4.78 -5.58
N PRO A 106 16.67 4.01 -6.62
CA PRO A 106 15.62 4.43 -7.54
C PRO A 106 14.22 4.40 -6.92
N TYR A 107 14.12 4.13 -5.62
CA TYR A 107 12.90 3.89 -4.86
C TYR A 107 12.90 4.70 -3.58
N ASN A 108 11.70 5.02 -3.09
CA ASN A 108 11.52 5.62 -1.79
C ASN A 108 11.93 4.65 -0.68
N GLN A 109 13.03 4.98 0.00
CA GLN A 109 13.62 4.14 1.06
C GLN A 109 12.63 3.87 2.20
N SER A 110 11.69 4.79 2.46
CA SER A 110 10.63 4.62 3.45
C SER A 110 9.81 3.36 3.22
N ALA A 111 9.31 3.12 2.00
CA ALA A 111 8.46 1.96 1.71
C ALA A 111 9.23 0.63 1.81
N ILE A 112 10.55 0.63 1.58
CA ILE A 112 11.37 -0.57 1.82
C ILE A 112 11.49 -0.89 3.31
N ILE A 113 11.62 0.13 4.16
CA ILE A 113 11.67 -0.10 5.60
C ILE A 113 10.29 -0.55 6.10
N GLU A 114 9.22 0.06 5.60
CA GLU A 114 7.84 -0.27 5.96
C GLU A 114 7.45 -1.69 5.56
N ILE A 115 7.81 -2.14 4.35
CA ILE A 115 7.51 -3.52 3.91
C ILE A 115 8.29 -4.55 4.73
N ALA A 116 9.54 -4.25 5.10
CA ALA A 116 10.33 -5.14 5.96
C ALA A 116 9.72 -5.24 7.35
N LYS A 117 9.25 -4.12 7.91
CA LYS A 117 8.54 -4.08 9.19
C LYS A 117 7.20 -4.83 9.17
N ILE A 118 6.51 -4.81 8.04
CA ILE A 118 5.27 -5.55 7.78
C ILE A 118 5.55 -7.07 7.70
N ASP A 119 6.60 -7.48 6.97
CA ASP A 119 7.10 -8.88 6.93
C ASP A 119 7.49 -9.37 8.32
N GLU A 120 8.30 -8.61 9.06
CA GLU A 120 8.74 -8.95 10.43
C GLU A 120 7.58 -9.14 11.41
N ARG A 121 6.49 -8.40 11.23
CA ARG A 121 5.27 -8.49 12.05
C ARG A 121 4.33 -9.61 11.58
N ASN A 122 4.64 -10.30 10.48
CA ASN A 122 3.77 -11.27 9.81
C ASN A 122 2.37 -10.69 9.52
N MET A 123 2.32 -9.44 9.05
CA MET A 123 1.04 -8.83 8.69
C MET A 123 0.53 -9.40 7.37
N ASP A 124 -0.75 -9.72 7.37
CA ASP A 124 -1.50 -10.12 6.17
C ASP A 124 -2.11 -8.90 5.47
N ASN A 125 -2.81 -9.15 4.36
CA ASN A 125 -3.50 -8.14 3.56
C ASN A 125 -2.56 -7.00 3.16
N VAL A 126 -1.66 -7.30 2.23
CA VAL A 126 -0.66 -6.38 1.72
C VAL A 126 -0.83 -6.24 0.20
N LEU A 127 -1.02 -5.01 -0.26
CA LEU A 127 -0.99 -4.65 -1.68
C LEU A 127 0.27 -3.86 -1.96
N VAL A 128 1.12 -4.39 -2.83
CA VAL A 128 2.36 -3.74 -3.28
C VAL A 128 2.14 -3.19 -4.69
N LEU A 129 2.27 -1.88 -4.85
CA LEU A 129 2.07 -1.17 -6.10
C LEU A 129 3.40 -0.56 -6.59
N TYR A 130 3.84 -0.99 -7.76
CA TYR A 130 5.06 -0.51 -8.41
C TYR A 130 4.74 0.49 -9.52
N GLU A 131 5.40 1.64 -9.55
CA GLU A 131 5.20 2.60 -10.65
C GLU A 131 5.64 1.96 -11.99
N GLU A 132 4.86 2.14 -13.07
CA GLU A 132 5.13 1.54 -14.39
C GLU A 132 6.58 1.75 -14.87
N GLU A 133 7.05 0.82 -15.71
CA GLU A 133 8.46 0.69 -16.14
C GLU A 133 9.45 0.34 -15.02
N PHE A 134 8.98 0.23 -13.77
CA PHE A 134 9.69 -0.48 -12.73
C PHE A 134 9.65 -1.99 -12.99
N THR A 135 10.78 -2.65 -12.78
CA THR A 135 10.88 -4.11 -12.86
C THR A 135 11.36 -4.66 -11.53
N GLU A 136 10.83 -5.80 -11.10
CA GLU A 136 11.30 -6.56 -9.92
C GLU A 136 12.83 -6.78 -9.93
N LYS A 137 13.44 -6.80 -11.12
CA LYS A 137 14.90 -6.90 -11.32
C LYS A 137 15.69 -5.69 -10.83
N GLN A 138 15.05 -4.53 -10.70
CA GLN A 138 15.64 -3.30 -10.14
C GLN A 138 15.59 -3.28 -8.61
N CYS A 139 14.83 -4.18 -7.98
CA CYS A 139 14.84 -4.35 -6.54
C CYS A 139 16.13 -5.03 -6.09
N LYS A 140 16.76 -4.50 -5.02
CA LYS A 140 17.90 -5.17 -4.38
C LYS A 140 17.47 -6.54 -3.81
N THR A 141 18.44 -7.44 -3.66
CA THR A 141 18.23 -8.87 -3.35
C THR A 141 17.35 -9.15 -2.13
N LEU A 142 17.42 -8.34 -1.07
CA LEU A 142 16.62 -8.51 0.14
C LEU A 142 15.14 -8.24 -0.09
N PHE A 143 14.80 -7.15 -0.79
CA PHE A 143 13.41 -6.82 -1.13
C PHE A 143 12.77 -7.94 -1.95
N ARG A 144 13.47 -8.43 -2.98
CA ARG A 144 13.00 -9.58 -3.77
C ARG A 144 12.78 -10.82 -2.90
N GLY A 145 13.64 -11.03 -1.89
CA GLY A 145 13.49 -12.11 -0.94
C GLY A 145 12.25 -12.00 -0.05
N ILE A 146 11.84 -10.78 0.35
CA ILE A 146 10.58 -10.53 1.07
C ILE A 146 9.40 -10.86 0.16
N ILE A 147 9.37 -10.22 -1.01
CA ILE A 147 8.29 -10.38 -1.99
C ILE A 147 8.09 -11.85 -2.39
N SER A 148 9.17 -12.53 -2.80
CA SER A 148 9.08 -13.92 -3.29
C SER A 148 8.68 -14.94 -2.22
N ARG A 149 8.87 -14.62 -0.93
CA ARG A 149 8.37 -15.48 0.16
C ARG A 149 6.85 -15.49 0.22
N HIS A 150 6.21 -14.39 -0.19
CA HIS A 150 4.76 -14.21 -0.17
C HIS A 150 4.09 -14.38 -1.55
N ASP A 151 4.84 -14.67 -2.62
CA ASP A 151 4.27 -14.88 -3.97
C ASP A 151 3.17 -15.97 -4.05
N LYS A 152 3.12 -16.88 -3.07
CA LYS A 152 2.11 -17.93 -2.97
C LYS A 152 0.99 -17.61 -1.98
N ASP A 153 1.16 -16.57 -1.18
CA ASP A 153 0.17 -16.12 -0.21
C ASP A 153 -0.80 -15.19 -0.91
N LYS A 154 -2.09 -15.58 -0.96
CA LYS A 154 -3.14 -14.73 -1.56
C LYS A 154 -3.30 -13.38 -0.83
N ASN A 155 -2.76 -13.31 0.39
CA ASN A 155 -2.79 -12.14 1.26
C ASN A 155 -1.83 -11.03 0.80
N TRP A 156 -0.85 -11.34 -0.07
CA TRP A 156 0.10 -10.37 -0.61
C TRP A 156 -0.09 -10.25 -2.13
N VAL A 157 -0.69 -9.15 -2.55
CA VAL A 157 -0.99 -8.85 -3.95
C VAL A 157 0.04 -7.87 -4.49
N GLN A 158 0.50 -8.10 -5.72
CA GLN A 158 1.47 -7.24 -6.38
C GLN A 158 0.92 -6.78 -7.73
N GLU A 159 0.96 -5.48 -7.98
CA GLU A 159 0.49 -4.87 -9.22
C GLU A 159 1.39 -3.69 -9.63
N SER A 160 1.35 -3.32 -10.91
CA SER A 160 1.97 -2.08 -11.41
C SER A 160 0.94 -0.96 -11.48
N PHE A 161 1.33 0.30 -11.33
CA PHE A 161 0.44 1.44 -11.47
C PHE A 161 1.07 2.58 -12.28
N SER A 162 0.24 3.43 -12.87
CA SER A 162 0.68 4.62 -13.59
C SER A 162 0.08 5.87 -12.94
N LYS A 163 0.90 6.90 -12.71
CA LYS A 163 0.41 8.21 -12.24
C LYS A 163 -0.50 8.92 -13.24
N SER A 164 -0.54 8.47 -14.50
CA SER A 164 -1.50 8.98 -15.49
C SER A 164 -2.84 8.25 -15.49
N ASP A 165 -2.96 7.13 -14.76
CA ASP A 165 -4.19 6.34 -14.66
C ASP A 165 -4.61 6.13 -13.20
N ASP A 166 -5.06 7.23 -12.59
CA ASP A 166 -5.58 7.25 -11.21
C ASP A 166 -6.78 6.33 -11.03
N ASN A 167 -7.61 6.15 -12.07
CA ASN A 167 -8.81 5.32 -12.00
C ASN A 167 -8.45 3.84 -11.89
N TYR A 168 -7.50 3.37 -12.70
CA TYR A 168 -7.00 2.01 -12.61
C TYR A 168 -6.40 1.74 -11.23
N THR A 169 -5.53 2.62 -10.72
CA THR A 169 -4.93 2.48 -9.39
C THR A 169 -6.02 2.40 -8.30
N LEU A 170 -7.02 3.28 -8.38
CA LEU A 170 -8.15 3.28 -7.44
C LEU A 170 -8.99 2.00 -7.56
N ASP A 171 -9.21 1.46 -8.76
CA ASP A 171 -9.92 0.21 -8.98
C ASP A 171 -9.20 -0.99 -8.36
N VAL A 172 -7.88 -1.10 -8.57
CA VAL A 172 -7.04 -2.13 -7.97
C VAL A 172 -7.08 -2.05 -6.44
N ALA A 173 -6.81 -0.86 -5.88
CA ALA A 173 -6.83 -0.65 -4.43
C ALA A 173 -8.22 -0.96 -3.83
N SER A 174 -9.30 -0.56 -4.52
CA SER A 174 -10.66 -0.81 -4.04
C SER A 174 -11.04 -2.28 -4.06
N ALA A 175 -10.62 -3.01 -5.09
CA ALA A 175 -10.86 -4.44 -5.22
C ALA A 175 -10.10 -5.21 -4.14
N PHE A 176 -8.82 -4.89 -3.95
CA PHE A 176 -8.01 -5.42 -2.85
C PHE A 176 -8.66 -5.19 -1.48
N CYS A 177 -9.07 -3.95 -1.17
CA CYS A 177 -9.74 -3.65 0.10
C CYS A 177 -11.06 -4.40 0.27
N TYR A 178 -11.78 -4.64 -0.83
CA TYR A 178 -13.02 -5.42 -0.78
C TYR A 178 -12.75 -6.89 -0.45
N ASN A 179 -11.69 -7.48 -1.01
CA ASN A 179 -11.30 -8.86 -0.69
C ASN A 179 -10.87 -9.00 0.77
N CYS A 180 -10.12 -8.03 1.31
CA CYS A 180 -9.75 -8.02 2.73
C CYS A 180 -10.98 -8.10 3.66
N LEU A 181 -12.13 -7.55 3.23
CA LEU A 181 -13.38 -7.60 3.97
C LEU A 181 -14.15 -8.92 3.83
N LEU A 182 -13.80 -9.77 2.85
CA LEU A 182 -14.45 -11.07 2.62
C LEU A 182 -13.69 -12.21 3.30
N GLU A 183 -12.42 -11.98 3.65
CA GLU A 183 -11.55 -12.95 4.31
C GLU A 183 -11.57 -12.83 5.85
N ASP A 184 -12.20 -11.77 6.39
CA ASP A 184 -12.57 -11.58 7.81
C ASP A 184 -13.83 -12.37 8.22
#